data_AF-A0A6B3CCI1-F1
#
_entry.id   AF-A0A6B3CCI1-F1
#
_cell.length_a   1.000
_cell.length_b   1.000
_cell.length_c   1.000
_cell.angle_alpha   90.00
_cell.angle_beta   90.00
_cell.angle_gamma   90.00
#
_symmetry.space_group_name_H-M   'P 1'
#
loop_
_entity.id
_entity.type
_entity.pdbx_description
1 polymer ?
#
loop_
_entity_poly.entity_id
_entity_poly.type
_entity_poly.pdbx_seq_one_letter_code
_entity_poly.pdbx_strand_id
1 'polypeptide(L)'
;SDGLLLLSSDPGRNEEARQVRETRTGPRGSAADLATVVSGVGSLTVGAARLMDFGTVKHTMVTMDEGSLFVMSISDGSLLGVHGSAECDMSVV
;
A
#
# COMPACT_ATOMS: atom_id res chain seq x y z
N SER A 1 7.46 22.78 28.59
CA SER A 1 7.09 23.04 27.19
C SER A 1 8.08 22.31 26.31
N ASP A 2 7.98 20.98 26.29
CA ASP A 2 9.02 20.12 25.72
C ASP A 2 8.81 19.95 24.22
N GLY A 3 9.71 20.57 23.45
CA GLY A 3 10.47 19.91 22.39
C GLY A 3 9.77 18.83 21.60
N LEU A 4 8.60 19.12 21.04
CA LEU A 4 8.10 18.35 19.91
C LEU A 4 9.02 18.67 18.73
N LEU A 5 10.14 17.95 18.66
CA LEU A 5 11.02 17.85 17.51
C LEU A 5 10.16 17.33 16.37
N LEU A 6 9.54 18.28 15.67
CA LEU A 6 8.95 18.07 14.37
C LEU A 6 10.06 17.41 13.56
N LEU A 7 9.84 16.15 13.20
CA LEU A 7 10.57 15.41 12.19
C LEU A 7 10.41 16.19 10.88
N SER A 8 11.19 17.27 10.78
CA SER A 8 11.41 18.06 9.58
C SER A 8 11.93 17.07 8.56
N SER A 9 11.03 16.63 7.69
CA SER A 9 11.38 15.82 6.54
C SER A 9 12.34 16.66 5.72
N ASP A 10 13.61 16.28 5.75
CA ASP A 10 14.66 16.98 5.02
C ASP A 10 14.28 16.96 3.53
N PRO A 11 13.98 18.12 2.92
CA PRO A 11 13.51 18.18 1.55
C PRO A 11 14.53 17.60 0.57
N GLY A 12 15.84 17.75 0.84
CA GLY A 12 16.90 17.20 -0.01
C GLY A 12 16.89 15.67 -0.04
N ARG A 13 16.64 15.02 1.10
CA ARG A 13 16.50 13.55 1.18
C ARG A 13 15.29 13.04 0.42
N ASN A 14 14.21 13.81 0.40
CA ASN A 14 12.98 13.44 -0.29
C ASN A 14 13.11 13.61 -1.82
N GLU A 15 13.83 14.64 -2.26
CA GLU A 15 14.17 14.87 -3.66
C GLU A 15 15.10 13.77 -4.22
N GLU A 16 16.11 13.36 -3.46
CA GLU A 16 16.98 12.23 -3.82
C GLU A 16 16.19 10.92 -3.96
N ALA A 17 15.29 10.63 -3.01
CA ALA A 17 14.42 9.45 -3.07
C ALA A 17 13.49 9.48 -4.30
N ARG A 18 13.02 10.66 -4.69
CA ARG A 18 12.18 10.86 -5.89
C ARG A 18 12.96 10.62 -7.19
N GLN A 19 14.18 11.12 -7.32
CA GLN A 19 15.04 10.86 -8.49
C GLN A 19 15.36 9.37 -8.66
N VAL A 20 15.62 8.67 -7.56
CA VAL A 20 15.86 7.22 -7.57
C VAL A 20 14.62 6.44 -8.04
N ARG A 21 13.41 6.91 -7.73
CA ARG A 21 12.15 6.31 -8.23
C ARG A 21 11.95 6.57 -9.74
N GLU A 22 12.21 7.78 -10.22
CA GLU A 22 12.09 8.12 -11.65
C GLU A 22 12.98 7.25 -12.54
N THR A 23 14.13 6.82 -12.01
CA THR A 23 15.09 5.94 -12.71
C THR A 23 14.62 4.48 -12.80
N ARG A 24 13.61 4.07 -12.03
CA ARG A 24 13.09 2.68 -11.99
C ARG A 24 11.88 2.47 -12.92
N THR A 25 11.73 3.28 -13.95
CA THR A 25 10.65 3.21 -14.95
C THR A 25 10.79 1.94 -15.84
N GLY A 26 10.40 0.80 -15.28
CA GLY A 26 10.26 -0.47 -15.97
C GLY A 26 9.23 -1.36 -15.26
N PRO A 27 8.83 -2.50 -15.85
CA PRO A 27 7.81 -3.40 -15.28
C PRO A 27 8.13 -3.83 -13.84
N ARG A 28 9.43 -3.94 -13.52
CA ARG A 28 9.91 -4.25 -12.17
C ARG A 28 9.73 -3.10 -11.17
N GLY A 29 9.81 -1.84 -11.61
CA GLY A 29 9.58 -0.68 -10.75
C GLY A 29 8.11 -0.50 -10.41
N SER A 30 7.23 -0.58 -11.41
CA SER A 30 5.78 -0.53 -11.17
C SER A 30 5.29 -1.65 -10.26
N ALA A 31 5.81 -2.88 -10.44
CA ALA A 31 5.51 -3.99 -9.54
C ALA A 31 6.03 -3.76 -8.11
N ALA A 32 7.22 -3.16 -7.95
CA ALA A 32 7.78 -2.83 -6.64
C ALA A 32 7.00 -1.70 -5.93
N ASP A 33 6.53 -0.71 -6.68
CA ASP A 33 5.68 0.36 -6.15
C ASP A 33 4.34 -0.21 -5.67
N LEU A 34 3.69 -1.06 -6.47
CA LEU A 34 2.47 -1.75 -6.07
C LEU A 34 2.68 -2.62 -4.83
N ALA A 35 3.76 -3.42 -4.79
CA ALA A 35 4.10 -4.24 -3.63
C ALA A 35 4.30 -3.40 -2.35
N THR A 36 4.88 -2.21 -2.49
CA THR A 36 5.04 -1.26 -1.38
C THR A 36 3.69 -0.81 -0.84
N VAL A 37 2.77 -0.42 -1.73
CA VAL A 37 1.41 0.00 -1.36
C VAL A 37 0.65 -1.15 -0.68
N VAL A 38 0.68 -2.35 -1.28
CA VAL A 38 0.01 -3.55 -0.78
C VAL A 38 0.50 -3.91 0.63
N SER A 39 1.82 -3.87 0.84
CA SER A 39 2.43 -4.13 2.15
C SER A 39 1.99 -3.12 3.22
N GLY A 40 1.95 -1.83 2.86
CA GLY A 40 1.48 -0.78 3.76
C GLY A 40 0.02 -0.94 4.15
N VAL A 41 -0.86 -1.17 3.17
CA VAL A 41 -2.30 -1.40 3.40
C VAL A 41 -2.54 -2.67 4.22
N GLY A 42 -1.86 -3.77 3.90
CA GLY A 42 -1.97 -5.02 4.66
C GLY A 42 -1.55 -4.87 6.12
N SER A 43 -0.44 -4.17 6.37
CA SER A 43 0.06 -3.93 7.73
C SER A 43 -0.91 -3.07 8.55
N LEU A 44 -1.46 -2.02 7.94
CA LEU A 44 -2.41 -1.12 8.60
C LEU A 44 -3.71 -1.85 8.98
N THR A 45 -4.27 -2.63 8.05
CA THR A 45 -5.52 -3.35 8.28
C THR A 45 -5.38 -4.48 9.29
N VAL A 46 -4.23 -5.18 9.30
CA VAL A 46 -3.89 -6.13 10.38
C VAL A 46 -3.81 -5.42 11.73
N GLY A 47 -3.18 -4.25 11.79
CA GLY A 47 -3.14 -3.43 13.01
C GLY A 47 -4.54 -3.01 13.48
N ALA A 48 -5.38 -2.56 12.57
CA ALA A 48 -6.76 -2.18 12.85
C ALA A 48 -7.58 -3.36 13.39
N ALA A 49 -7.50 -4.53 12.75
CA ALA A 49 -8.23 -5.72 13.20
C ALA A 49 -7.82 -6.17 14.62
N ARG A 50 -6.52 -6.05 14.97
CA ARG A 50 -6.02 -6.28 16.33
C ARG A 50 -6.54 -5.26 17.33
N LEU A 51 -6.54 -3.97 16.96
CA LEU A 51 -7.05 -2.89 17.83
C LEU A 51 -8.55 -3.04 18.10
N MET A 52 -9.30 -3.53 17.11
CA MET A 52 -10.75 -3.71 17.18
C MET A 52 -11.17 -5.05 17.80
N ASP A 53 -10.25 -5.98 18.03
CA ASP A 53 -10.51 -7.36 18.48
C ASP A 53 -11.54 -8.12 17.61
N PHE A 54 -11.53 -7.88 16.30
CA PHE A 54 -12.52 -8.39 15.34
C PHE A 54 -12.00 -9.54 14.46
N GLY A 55 -10.94 -10.22 14.90
CA GLY A 55 -10.38 -11.37 14.21
C GLY A 55 -9.52 -10.99 13.00
N THR A 56 -9.53 -11.81 11.95
CA THR A 56 -8.66 -11.64 10.78
C THR A 56 -9.33 -10.87 9.65
N VAL A 57 -8.55 -10.01 8.98
CA VAL A 57 -9.00 -9.30 7.77
C VAL A 57 -9.27 -10.32 6.66
N LYS A 58 -10.48 -10.29 6.10
CA LYS A 58 -10.85 -11.18 4.99
C LYS A 58 -10.26 -10.68 3.66
N HIS A 59 -10.46 -9.39 3.40
CA HIS A 59 -9.88 -8.68 2.26
C HIS A 59 -9.95 -7.18 2.54
N THR A 60 -9.21 -6.38 1.77
CA THR A 60 -9.31 -4.93 1.73
C THR A 60 -9.54 -4.50 0.30
N MET A 61 -10.52 -3.62 0.08
CA MET A 61 -10.80 -3.03 -1.22
C MET A 61 -10.72 -1.51 -1.11
N VAL A 62 -9.88 -0.91 -1.95
CA VAL A 62 -9.78 0.55 -2.10
C VAL A 62 -10.34 0.90 -3.46
N THR A 63 -11.45 1.62 -3.48
CA THR A 63 -12.07 2.11 -4.72
C THR A 63 -11.63 3.56 -4.95
N MET A 64 -11.21 3.86 -6.17
CA MET A 64 -10.72 5.16 -6.63
C MET A 64 -11.45 5.52 -7.92
N ASP A 65 -11.34 6.77 -8.35
CA ASP A 65 -12.07 7.28 -9.52
C ASP A 65 -11.77 6.49 -10.80
N GLU A 66 -10.52 6.06 -11.00
CA GLU A 66 -10.06 5.40 -12.23
C GLU A 66 -9.75 3.91 -12.05
N GLY A 67 -10.10 3.33 -10.90
CA GLY A 67 -9.82 1.93 -10.63
C GLY A 67 -9.94 1.51 -9.18
N SER A 68 -9.49 0.29 -8.90
CA SER A 68 -9.55 -0.28 -7.57
C SER A 68 -8.35 -1.14 -7.26
N LEU A 69 -7.99 -1.16 -5.98
CA LEU A 69 -6.95 -2.02 -5.43
C LEU A 69 -7.60 -3.04 -4.49
N PHE A 70 -7.40 -4.31 -4.78
CA PHE A 70 -7.82 -5.43 -3.95
C PHE A 70 -6.61 -6.07 -3.27
N VAL A 71 -6.67 -6.23 -1.95
CA VAL A 71 -5.59 -6.79 -1.13
C VAL A 71 -6.12 -7.92 -0.26
N MET A 72 -5.44 -9.06 -0.30
CA MET A 72 -5.79 -10.23 0.50
C MET A 72 -4.55 -10.96 1.01
N SER A 73 -4.66 -11.59 2.19
CA SER A 73 -3.63 -12.51 2.67
C SER A 73 -3.82 -13.88 2.03
N ILE A 74 -2.74 -14.46 1.50
CA ILE A 74 -2.81 -15.70 0.73
C ILE A 74 -2.16 -16.91 1.42
N SER A 75 -1.09 -16.72 2.21
CA SER A 75 -0.44 -17.71 3.12
C SER A 75 0.87 -17.12 3.67
N ASP A 76 1.42 -17.67 4.76
CA ASP A 76 2.79 -17.43 5.24
C ASP A 76 3.25 -15.95 5.30
N GLY A 77 2.36 -15.06 5.71
CA GLY A 77 2.64 -13.61 5.77
C GLY A 77 2.69 -12.91 4.40
N SER A 78 2.38 -13.61 3.32
CA SER A 78 2.30 -13.07 1.97
C SER A 78 0.96 -12.39 1.70
N LEU A 79 1.01 -11.38 0.82
CA LEU A 79 -0.14 -10.60 0.37
C LEU A 79 -0.24 -10.68 -1.16
N LEU A 80 -1.47 -10.87 -1.65
CA LEU A 80 -1.83 -10.64 -3.04
C LEU A 80 -2.41 -9.24 -3.16
N GLY A 81 -1.91 -8.48 -4.13
CA GLY A 81 -2.44 -7.19 -4.51
C GLY A 81 -2.81 -7.17 -5.99
N VAL A 82 -4.04 -6.76 -6.29
CA VAL A 82 -4.55 -6.65 -7.66
C VAL A 82 -5.00 -5.22 -7.90
N HIS A 83 -4.46 -4.58 -8.94
CA HIS A 83 -4.92 -3.28 -9.41
C HIS A 83 -5.78 -3.48 -10.67
N GLY A 84 -7.06 -3.14 -10.58
CA GLY A 84 -8.00 -3.18 -11.70
C GLY A 84 -8.38 -1.76 -12.15
N SER A 85 -8.77 -1.62 -13.41
CA SER A 85 -9.37 -0.39 -13.93
C SER A 85 -10.79 -0.18 -13.38
N ALA A 86 -11.38 1.00 -13.63
CA ALA A 86 -12.75 1.30 -13.21
C ALA A 86 -13.79 0.30 -13.75
N GLU A 87 -13.54 -0.27 -14.93
CA GLU A 87 -14.42 -1.23 -15.60
C GLU A 87 -14.18 -2.69 -15.15
N CYS A 88 -13.21 -2.96 -14.27
CA CYS A 88 -12.99 -4.30 -13.74
C CYS A 88 -14.11 -4.69 -12.76
N ASP A 89 -14.77 -5.82 -13.04
CA ASP A 89 -15.65 -6.45 -12.08
C ASP A 89 -14.82 -7.12 -10.96
N MET A 90 -14.79 -6.50 -9.78
CA MET A 90 -14.07 -7.03 -8.63
C MET A 90 -14.81 -8.16 -7.89
N SER A 91 -16.03 -8.53 -8.32
CA SER A 91 -16.73 -9.68 -7.74
C SER A 91 -16.22 -11.02 -8.29
N VAL A 92 -15.57 -11.01 -9.45
CA VAL A 92 -14.97 -12.20 -10.08
C VAL A 92 -13.48 -12.37 -9.79
N VAL A 93 -12.86 -11.35 -9.17
CA VAL A 93 -11.45 -11.33 -8.72
C VAL A 93 -11.36 -11.88 -7.30
#